data_AF-A0A8J2PJ16-F1
#
_entry.id   AF-A0A8J2PJ16-F1
#
_cell.length_a   1.000
_cell.length_b   1.000
_cell.length_c   1.000
_cell.angle_alpha   90.00
_cell.angle_beta   90.00
_cell.angle_gamma   90.00
#
_symmetry.space_group_name_H-M   'P 1'
#
loop_
_entity.id
_entity.type
_entity.pdbx_description
1 polymer ?
#
loop_
_entity_poly.entity_id
_entity_poly.type
_entity_poly.pdbx_seq_one_letter_code
_entity_poly.pdbx_strand_id
1 'polypeptide(L)'
;EGQATTKREPFPWHAAMFAKRKNSDYSFICGGSLIEKNIIMTAAHCVTDGSGAQFPTNTLKIVLGGNSSILEVNERTAEAQIFNVKNIWVPATYDRRTLQSDIGLI
;
A
#
# COMPACT_ATOMS: atom_id res chain seq x y z
N GLU A 1 13.57 -18.94 7.43
CA GLU A 1 13.63 -18.91 5.95
C GLU A 1 14.35 -17.63 5.56
N GLY A 2 15.52 -17.73 4.93
CA GLY A 2 16.36 -16.57 4.61
C GLY A 2 16.04 -16.05 3.22
N GLN A 3 15.63 -14.79 3.09
CA GLN A 3 15.45 -14.15 1.79
C GLN A 3 16.81 -13.66 1.27
N ALA A 4 17.17 -14.15 0.08
CA ALA A 4 18.30 -13.65 -0.68
C ALA A 4 18.07 -12.18 -1.04
N THR A 5 18.93 -11.29 -0.56
CA THR A 5 18.98 -9.89 -0.96
C THR A 5 19.60 -9.79 -2.35
N THR A 6 18.82 -10.07 -3.39
CA THR A 6 19.23 -9.74 -4.75
C THR A 6 19.27 -8.22 -4.89
N LYS A 7 20.36 -7.69 -5.44
CA LYS A 7 20.63 -6.26 -5.68
C LYS A 7 19.60 -5.55 -6.60
N ARG A 8 18.56 -6.27 -7.03
CA ARG A 8 17.33 -5.78 -7.66
C ARG A 8 16.17 -6.43 -6.94
N GLU A 9 15.18 -5.63 -6.55
CA GLU A 9 13.84 -6.11 -6.20
C GLU A 9 13.35 -7.02 -7.35
N PRO A 10 13.17 -8.34 -7.12
CA PRO A 10 12.77 -9.26 -8.19
C PRO A 10 11.32 -9.05 -8.64
N PHE A 11 10.56 -8.22 -7.91
CA PHE A 11 9.16 -7.92 -8.15
C PHE A 11 8.97 -6.40 -8.35
N PRO A 12 9.30 -5.85 -9.53
CA PRO A 12 9.27 -4.40 -9.77
C PRO A 12 7.87 -3.78 -9.65
N TRP A 13 6.81 -4.60 -9.71
CA TRP A 13 5.43 -4.18 -9.48
C TRP A 13 5.01 -4.19 -8.01
N HIS A 14 5.85 -4.69 -7.08
CA HIS A 14 5.49 -4.75 -5.67
C HIS A 14 5.34 -3.33 -5.10
N ALA A 15 4.20 -3.09 -4.45
CA ALA A 15 3.91 -1.85 -3.76
C ALA A 15 3.72 -2.11 -2.27
N ALA A 16 4.38 -1.31 -1.44
CA ALA A 16 4.18 -1.30 0.00
C ALA A 16 3.32 -0.09 0.39
N MET A 17 2.25 -0.33 1.13
CA MET A 17 1.33 0.70 1.61
C MET A 17 1.61 1.02 3.07
N PHE A 18 1.73 2.32 3.34
CA PHE A 18 1.95 2.86 4.67
C PHE A 18 0.81 3.78 5.06
N ALA A 19 0.34 3.67 6.30
CA ALA A 19 -0.67 4.56 6.86
C ALA A 19 -0.11 5.37 8.03
N LYS A 20 -0.51 6.63 8.12
CA LYS A 20 -0.18 7.53 9.22
C LYS A 20 -0.90 7.12 10.50
N ARG A 21 -0.14 6.93 11.58
CA ARG A 21 -0.65 6.65 12.93
C ARG A 21 -0.91 7.93 13.71
N LYS A 22 -1.56 7.80 14.88
CA LYS A 22 -1.88 8.91 15.78
C LYS A 22 -0.66 9.72 16.25
N ASN A 23 0.49 9.06 16.38
CA ASN A 23 1.77 9.69 16.75
C ASN A 23 2.49 10.36 15.56
N SER A 24 1.83 10.47 14.40
CA SER A 24 2.36 10.97 13.13
C SER A 24 3.37 10.09 12.39
N ASP A 25 3.76 8.95 12.96
CA ASP A 25 4.61 7.98 12.28
C ASP A 25 3.81 7.20 11.23
N TYR A 26 4.50 6.78 10.18
CA TYR A 26 3.92 5.88 9.18
C TYR A 26 4.25 4.44 9.49
N SER A 27 3.28 3.56 9.31
CA SER A 27 3.51 2.12 9.43
C SER A 27 3.06 1.39 8.20
N PHE A 28 3.83 0.39 7.82
CA PHE A 28 3.40 -0.60 6.85
C PHE A 28 2.07 -1.21 7.30
N ILE A 29 1.08 -1.23 6.40
CA ILE A 29 -0.23 -1.81 6.65
C ILE A 29 -0.60 -2.92 5.67
N CYS A 30 -0.20 -2.80 4.40
CA CYS A 30 -0.58 -3.74 3.35
C CYS A 30 0.39 -3.69 2.18
N GLY A 31 0.30 -4.70 1.31
CA GLY A 31 0.92 -4.69 0.00
C GLY A 31 -0.05 -4.26 -1.11
N GLY A 32 0.48 -4.21 -2.32
CA GLY A 32 -0.26 -3.99 -3.56
C GLY A 32 0.59 -4.34 -4.78
N SER A 33 0.00 -4.23 -5.96
CA SER A 33 0.68 -4.45 -7.24
C SER A 33 0.43 -3.28 -8.19
N LEU A 34 1.48 -2.73 -8.77
CA LEU A 34 1.40 -1.77 -9.86
C LEU A 34 0.87 -2.49 -11.11
N ILE A 35 -0.37 -2.19 -11.50
CA ILE A 35 -1.02 -2.79 -12.66
C ILE A 35 -1.04 -1.85 -13.88
N GLU A 36 -0.82 -0.56 -13.64
CA GLU A 36 -0.68 0.47 -14.67
C GLU A 36 0.20 1.59 -14.09
N LYS A 37 0.71 2.51 -14.92
CA LYS A 37 1.68 3.56 -14.51
C LYS A 37 1.35 4.29 -13.19
N ASN A 38 0.08 4.43 -12.85
CA ASN A 38 -0.41 5.16 -11.69
C ASN A 38 -1.58 4.46 -10.98
N ILE A 39 -1.70 3.14 -11.14
CA ILE A 39 -2.78 2.36 -10.52
C ILE A 39 -2.16 1.20 -9.75
N ILE A 40 -2.39 1.18 -8.44
CA ILE A 40 -2.07 0.04 -7.59
C ILE A 40 -3.34 -0.74 -7.31
N MET A 41 -3.31 -2.04 -7.60
CA MET A 41 -4.31 -2.99 -7.13
C MET A 41 -3.93 -3.49 -5.74
N THR A 42 -4.90 -3.50 -4.83
CA THR A 42 -4.76 -3.97 -3.45
C THR A 42 -6.09 -4.58 -2.99
N ALA A 43 -6.22 -4.92 -1.71
CA ALA A 43 -7.47 -5.38 -1.11
C ALA A 43 -8.32 -4.20 -0.63
N ALA A 44 -9.64 -4.33 -0.66
CA ALA A 44 -10.54 -3.29 -0.16
C ALA A 44 -10.38 -3.08 1.35
N HIS A 45 -10.14 -4.16 2.10
CA HIS A 45 -9.90 -4.07 3.54
C HIS A 45 -8.60 -3.33 3.91
N CYS A 46 -7.64 -3.25 2.99
CA CYS A 46 -6.40 -2.49 3.17
C CYS A 46 -6.61 -0.97 3.12
N VAL A 47 -7.69 -0.53 2.48
CA VAL A 47 -7.98 0.89 2.25
C VAL A 47 -9.29 1.34 2.90
N THR A 48 -9.88 0.49 3.76
CA THR A 48 -11.11 0.78 4.50
C THR A 48 -10.98 0.48 6.00
N ASP A 49 -11.66 1.29 6.81
CA ASP A 49 -11.70 1.16 8.26
C ASP A 49 -12.74 0.14 8.75
N GLY A 50 -12.81 -0.04 10.07
CA GLY A 50 -13.75 -0.95 10.76
C GLY A 50 -15.21 -0.87 10.31
N SER A 51 -15.65 0.28 9.80
CA SER A 51 -17.00 0.55 9.31
C SER A 51 -17.18 0.33 7.80
N GLY A 52 -16.09 0.07 7.06
CA GLY A 52 -16.08 -0.01 5.61
C GLY A 52 -15.86 1.33 4.91
N ALA A 53 -15.67 2.42 5.67
CA ALA A 53 -15.35 3.72 5.11
C ALA A 53 -13.89 3.76 4.61
N GLN A 54 -13.65 4.41 3.47
CA GLN A 54 -12.31 4.54 2.92
C GLN A 54 -11.40 5.37 3.86
N PHE A 55 -10.12 4.99 3.95
CA PHE A 55 -9.14 5.82 4.65
C PHE A 55 -8.96 7.19 3.97
N PRO A 56 -8.69 8.27 4.73
CA PRO A 56 -8.34 9.55 4.14
C PRO A 56 -7.06 9.41 3.30
N THR A 57 -7.12 9.82 2.04
CA THR A 57 -6.02 9.60 1.08
C THR A 57 -4.70 10.25 1.51
N ASN A 58 -4.76 11.39 2.19
CA ASN A 58 -3.60 12.09 2.76
C ASN A 58 -2.91 11.37 3.94
N THR A 59 -3.49 10.26 4.43
CA THR A 59 -2.88 9.42 5.46
C THR A 59 -2.13 8.23 4.86
N LEU A 60 -2.25 7.99 3.55
CA LEU A 60 -1.64 6.86 2.88
C LEU A 60 -0.44 7.29 2.03
N LYS A 61 0.61 6.46 2.07
CA LYS A 61 1.76 6.54 1.18
C LYS A 61 1.99 5.18 0.53
N ILE A 62 2.42 5.21 -0.73
CA ILE A 62 2.82 4.03 -1.49
C ILE A 62 4.31 4.11 -1.76
N VAL A 63 4.99 2.99 -1.55
CA VAL A 63 6.41 2.81 -1.86
C VAL A 63 6.54 1.74 -2.94
N LEU A 64 7.18 2.07 -4.05
CA LEU A 64 7.63 1.13 -5.08
C LEU A 64 9.14 0.99 -5.02
N GLY A 65 9.68 -0.21 -5.22
CA GLY A 65 11.14 -0.44 -5.23
C GLY A 65 11.84 -0.28 -3.87
N GLY A 66 11.08 -0.18 -2.78
CA GLY A 66 11.60 -0.18 -1.41
C GLY A 66 11.68 -1.59 -0.83
N ASN A 67 12.61 -1.80 0.11
CA ASN A 67 12.94 -3.11 0.68
C ASN A 67 12.76 -3.18 2.21
N SER A 68 12.10 -2.18 2.80
CA SER A 68 11.91 -2.09 4.26
C SER A 68 10.45 -1.87 4.62
N SER A 69 10.03 -2.41 5.76
CA SER A 69 8.74 -2.10 6.39
C SER A 69 8.76 -0.81 7.22
N ILE A 70 9.89 -0.10 7.23
CA ILE A 70 10.09 1.19 7.91
C ILE A 70 10.15 2.27 6.83
N LEU A 71 9.24 3.25 6.87
CA LEU A 71 9.13 4.25 5.80
C LEU A 71 10.40 5.09 5.69
N GLU A 72 10.98 5.50 6.81
CA GLU A 72 12.17 6.36 6.86
C GLU A 72 13.41 5.68 6.26
N VAL A 73 13.44 4.34 6.24
CA VAL A 73 14.50 3.57 5.57
C VAL A 73 14.28 3.63 4.05
N ASN A 74 13.03 3.48 3.58
CA ASN A 74 12.71 3.60 2.16
C ASN A 74 12.93 5.03 1.65
N GLU A 75 12.69 6.06 2.46
CA GLU A 75 13.00 7.46 2.11
C GLU A 75 14.49 7.71 1.85
N ARG A 76 15.36 6.82 2.32
CA ARG A 76 16.82 6.84 2.11
C ARG A 76 17.30 5.79 1.10
N THR A 77 16.39 4.98 0.57
CA THR A 77 16.71 3.92 -0.39
C THR A 77 16.67 4.48 -1.80
N ALA A 78 17.76 4.33 -2.56
CA ALA A 78 17.92 4.99 -3.85
C ALA A 78 16.91 4.52 -4.92
N GLU A 79 16.50 3.26 -4.84
CA GLU A 79 15.57 2.63 -5.76
C GLU A 79 14.10 2.90 -5.40
N ALA A 80 13.84 3.38 -4.18
CA ALA A 80 12.50 3.57 -3.67
C ALA A 80 11.86 4.84 -4.22
N GLN A 81 10.63 4.72 -4.69
CA GLN A 81 9.80 5.84 -5.11
C GLN A 81 8.56 5.91 -4.21
N ILE A 82 8.30 7.10 -3.66
CA ILE A 82 7.25 7.30 -2.67
C ILE A 82 6.18 8.22 -3.24
N PHE A 83 4.93 7.77 -3.21
CA PHE A 83 3.79 8.47 -3.78
C PHE A 83 2.70 8.70 -2.73
N ASN A 84 2.04 9.85 -2.84
CA ASN A 84 0.81 10.12 -2.09
C ASN A 84 -0.39 9.53 -2.86
N VAL A 85 -1.35 8.97 -2.13
CA VAL A 85 -2.60 8.48 -2.72
C VAL A 85 -3.50 9.67 -3.06
N LYS A 86 -4.11 9.65 -4.25
CA LYS A 86 -5.05 10.70 -4.69
C LYS A 86 -6.50 10.27 -4.57
N ASN A 87 -6.81 9.06 -5.00
CA ASN A 87 -8.15 8.51 -5.02
C ASN A 87 -8.10 7.08 -4.49
N ILE A 88 -9.23 6.63 -3.94
CA ILE A 88 -9.43 5.22 -3.58
C ILE A 88 -10.73 4.80 -4.24
N TRP A 89 -10.68 3.68 -4.96
CA TRP A 89 -11.86 3.03 -5.49
C TRP A 89 -12.01 1.65 -4.84
N VAL A 90 -13.21 1.38 -4.37
CA VAL A 90 -13.63 0.09 -3.81
C VAL A 90 -14.97 -0.26 -4.45
N PRO A 91 -15.20 -1.52 -4.86
CA PRO A 91 -16.49 -1.94 -5.39
C PRO A 91 -17.63 -1.66 -4.42
N ALA A 92 -18.77 -1.20 -4.93
CA ALA A 92 -19.98 -1.03 -4.10
C ALA A 92 -20.51 -2.36 -3.52
N THR A 93 -20.08 -3.49 -4.09
CA THR A 93 -20.38 -4.86 -3.62
C THR A 93 -19.38 -5.37 -2.58
N TYR A 94 -18.46 -4.53 -2.11
CA TYR A 94 -17.54 -4.91 -1.05
C TYR A 94 -18.31 -5.05 0.28
N ASP A 95 -18.25 -6.25 0.88
CA ASP A 95 -18.76 -6.49 2.23
C ASP A 95 -17.59 -6.87 3.14
N ARG A 96 -17.24 -5.96 4.07
CA ARG A 96 -16.15 -6.15 5.03
C ARG A 96 -16.33 -7.37 5.93
N ARG A 97 -17.56 -7.81 6.19
CA ARG A 97 -17.83 -8.95 7.08
C ARG A 97 -17.56 -10.29 6.41
N THR A 98 -17.81 -10.38 5.10
CA THR A 98 -17.65 -11.60 4.31
C THR A 98 -16.41 -11.58 3.41
N LEU A 99 -15.79 -10.41 3.25
CA LEU A 99 -14.73 -10.12 2.27
C LEU A 99 -15.16 -10.35 0.81
N GLN A 100 -16.46 -10.33 0.54
CA GLN A 100 -16.95 -10.31 -0.83
C GLN A 100 -16.42 -9.06 -1.54
N SER A 101 -15.92 -9.21 -2.78
CA SER A 101 -15.32 -8.10 -3.57
C SER A 101 -14.18 -7.36 -2.86
N ASP A 102 -13.33 -8.07 -2.13
CA ASP A 102 -12.17 -7.52 -1.42
C ASP A 102 -11.02 -7.13 -2.36
N ILE A 103 -11.30 -6.17 -3.24
CA ILE A 103 -10.38 -5.57 -4.20
C ILE A 103 -10.50 -4.05 -4.11
N GLY A 104 -9.37 -3.35 -4.17
CA GLY A 104 -9.29 -1.90 -4.16
C GLY A 104 -8.29 -1.41 -5.19
N LEU A 105 -8.55 -0.22 -5.73
CA LEU A 105 -7.62 0.49 -6.62
C LEU A 105 -7.28 1.85 -6.01
N ILE A 106 -6.00 2.22 -6.06
CA ILE A 106 -5.49 3.51 -5.58
C ILE A 106 -4.51 4.14 -6.57
#